data_AF-A0A950N2M9-F1
#
_entry.id   AF-A0A950N2M9-F1
#
_cell.length_a   1.000
_cell.length_b   1.000
_cell.length_c   1.000
_cell.angle_alpha   90.00
_cell.angle_beta   90.00
_cell.angle_gamma   90.00
#
_symmetry.space_group_name_H-M   'P 1'
#
loop_
_entity.id
_entity.type
_entity.pdbx_description
1 polymer ?
#
loop_
_entity_poly.entity_id
_entity_poly.type
_entity_poly.pdbx_seq_one_letter_code
_entity_poly.pdbx_strand_id
1 'polypeptide(L)'
;VEDGFDIGIRKSWEDALRDVEAQGGRPYAIPAGASVHKYGGLGYVGFAEEVRAQERELGFAFDFIVVCTVTGSTHAGMVVGFAKDGRQRKVIGIDASATPKQTKAQVLDIARKTAKLVELGRDIADDDVVLVEDYAYPLYGVPSEETKQAIRLAARLEGMITDPVYEGKSMQGLIDLVAKGFFPKGSKVLYAHLGGAPALNGYAYAFRNG
;
A
#
# COMPACT_ATOMS: atom_id res chain seq x y z
N VAL A 1 8.38 18.18 -15.55
CA VAL A 1 7.73 18.81 -14.38
C VAL A 1 8.83 19.01 -13.37
N GLU A 2 9.18 20.26 -13.07
CA GLU A 2 10.31 20.58 -12.16
C GLU A 2 9.98 20.26 -10.70
N ASP A 3 8.69 20.30 -10.34
CA ASP A 3 8.20 19.84 -9.05
C ASP A 3 8.14 18.31 -9.02
N GLY A 4 8.98 17.67 -8.19
CA GLY A 4 8.94 16.24 -7.96
C GLY A 4 7.62 15.75 -7.34
N PHE A 5 7.52 14.43 -7.13
CA PHE A 5 6.40 13.85 -6.40
C PHE A 5 6.50 14.18 -4.90
N ASP A 6 5.37 14.56 -4.30
CA ASP A 6 5.22 14.84 -2.86
C ASP A 6 3.84 14.38 -2.38
N ILE A 7 3.82 13.80 -1.17
CA ILE A 7 2.64 13.25 -0.48
C ILE A 7 2.02 14.23 0.54
N GLY A 8 2.60 15.42 0.69
CA GLY A 8 2.11 16.47 1.60
C GLY A 8 0.83 17.17 1.13
N ILE A 9 0.29 18.01 2.04
CA ILE A 9 -0.85 18.88 1.74
C ILE A 9 -0.38 20.06 0.89
N ARG A 10 -1.05 20.29 -0.24
CA ARG A 10 -0.72 21.36 -1.20
C ARG A 10 -1.61 22.57 -1.02
N LYS A 11 -1.11 23.77 -1.33
CA LYS A 11 -1.92 25.01 -1.32
C LYS A 11 -3.21 24.90 -2.15
N SER A 12 -3.15 24.22 -3.30
CA SER A 12 -4.32 23.99 -4.14
C SER A 12 -5.44 23.19 -3.46
N TRP A 13 -5.09 22.33 -2.49
CA TRP A 13 -6.07 21.64 -1.66
C TRP A 13 -6.79 22.61 -0.73
N GLU A 14 -6.06 23.50 -0.06
CA GLU A 14 -6.63 24.54 0.81
C GLU A 14 -7.49 25.53 0.02
N ASP A 15 -7.05 25.92 -1.17
CA ASP A 15 -7.80 26.80 -2.07
C ASP A 15 -9.14 26.16 -2.48
N ALA A 16 -9.15 24.86 -2.80
CA ALA A 16 -10.38 24.14 -3.15
C ALA A 16 -11.36 24.04 -1.96
N LEU A 17 -10.88 23.85 -0.73
CA LEU A 17 -11.73 23.86 0.46
C LEU A 17 -12.38 25.25 0.66
N ARG A 18 -11.59 26.32 0.53
CA ARG A 18 -12.08 27.70 0.64
C ARG A 18 -13.10 28.04 -0.44
N ASP A 19 -12.93 27.55 -1.66
CA ASP A 19 -13.88 27.79 -2.75
C ASP A 19 -15.26 27.17 -2.45
N VAL A 20 -15.29 25.94 -1.91
CA VAL A 20 -16.55 25.30 -1.48
C VAL A 20 -17.22 26.10 -0.36
N GLU A 21 -16.46 26.59 0.61
CA GLU A 21 -16.98 27.45 1.69
C GLU A 21 -17.52 28.79 1.15
N ALA A 22 -16.80 29.42 0.20
CA ALA A 22 -17.21 30.67 -0.43
C ALA A 22 -18.51 30.55 -1.23
N GLN A 23 -18.81 29.36 -1.75
CA GLN A 23 -20.07 29.05 -2.45
C GLN A 23 -21.20 28.60 -1.51
N GLY A 24 -21.00 28.69 -0.19
CA GLY A 24 -22.00 28.33 0.83
C GLY A 24 -22.05 26.84 1.17
N GLY A 25 -21.09 26.05 0.68
CA GLY A 25 -20.93 24.64 1.03
C GLY A 25 -20.19 24.41 2.35
N ARG A 26 -20.16 23.16 2.79
CA ARG A 26 -19.38 22.70 3.95
C ARG A 26 -18.49 21.52 3.53
N PRO A 27 -17.23 21.74 3.16
CA PRO A 27 -16.38 20.68 2.64
C PRO A 27 -15.99 19.68 3.73
N TYR A 28 -15.90 18.40 3.36
CA TYR A 28 -15.28 17.36 4.18
C TYR A 28 -13.91 17.03 3.59
N ALA A 29 -12.85 17.39 4.30
CA ALA A 29 -11.48 17.29 3.81
C ALA A 29 -10.98 15.84 3.84
N ILE A 30 -10.78 15.25 2.66
CA ILE A 30 -10.16 13.93 2.49
C ILE A 30 -8.76 14.11 1.87
N PRO A 31 -7.68 13.90 2.63
CA PRO A 31 -6.32 14.05 2.12
C PRO A 31 -5.96 12.93 1.13
N ALA A 32 -4.80 13.05 0.48
CA ALA A 32 -4.31 12.07 -0.49
C ALA A 32 -4.34 10.63 0.07
N GLY A 33 -5.04 9.74 -0.63
CA GLY A 33 -5.24 8.35 -0.23
C GLY A 33 -5.93 8.16 1.13
N ALA A 34 -6.61 9.18 1.65
CA ALA A 34 -7.18 9.27 2.99
C ALA A 34 -6.17 9.03 4.14
N SER A 35 -4.86 9.02 3.86
CA SER A 35 -3.91 8.37 4.75
C SER A 35 -3.62 9.14 6.03
N VAL A 36 -3.36 10.44 5.92
CA VAL A 36 -3.09 11.31 7.07
C VAL A 36 -4.38 11.77 7.78
N HIS A 37 -5.54 11.26 7.35
CA HIS A 37 -6.80 11.50 8.04
C HIS A 37 -6.84 10.74 9.37
N LYS A 38 -7.49 11.31 10.40
CA LYS A 38 -7.62 10.69 11.74
C LYS A 38 -8.06 9.23 11.69
N TYR A 39 -8.98 8.91 10.79
CA TYR A 39 -9.57 7.57 10.65
C TYR A 39 -8.97 6.74 9.49
N GLY A 40 -7.95 7.25 8.81
CA GLY A 40 -7.41 6.65 7.57
C GLY A 40 -6.92 5.20 7.74
N GLY A 41 -6.34 4.88 8.90
CA GLY A 41 -5.84 3.52 9.19
C GLY A 41 -6.91 2.51 9.62
N LEU A 42 -8.12 2.95 10.01
CA LEU A 42 -9.11 2.05 10.64
C LEU A 42 -9.61 0.95 9.69
N GLY A 43 -9.76 1.27 8.40
CA GLY A 43 -10.24 0.30 7.41
C GLY A 43 -9.35 -0.94 7.34
N TYR A 44 -8.03 -0.76 7.33
CA TYR A 44 -7.09 -1.87 7.23
C TYR A 44 -6.71 -2.50 8.59
N VAL A 45 -7.12 -1.91 9.72
CA VAL A 45 -7.25 -2.66 10.97
C VAL A 45 -8.37 -3.71 10.82
N GLY A 46 -9.50 -3.29 10.26
CA GLY A 46 -10.61 -4.18 9.91
C GLY A 46 -10.21 -5.29 8.93
N PHE A 47 -9.37 -4.98 7.93
CA PHE A 47 -8.80 -5.98 7.02
C PHE A 47 -8.11 -7.14 7.77
N ALA A 48 -7.31 -6.85 8.80
CA ALA A 48 -6.66 -7.92 9.56
C ALA A 48 -7.65 -8.78 10.36
N GLU A 49 -8.76 -8.20 10.85
CA GLU A 49 -9.85 -8.96 11.46
C GLU A 49 -10.56 -9.85 10.44
N GLU A 50 -10.79 -9.35 9.23
CA GLU A 50 -11.37 -10.12 8.13
C GLU A 50 -10.46 -11.28 7.72
N VAL A 51 -9.15 -11.04 7.55
CA VAL A 51 -8.17 -12.10 7.26
C VAL A 51 -8.20 -13.16 8.36
N ARG A 52 -8.21 -12.78 9.64
CA ARG A 52 -8.33 -13.75 10.75
C ARG A 52 -9.61 -14.59 10.67
N ALA A 53 -10.73 -14.01 10.24
CA ALA A 53 -11.97 -14.74 10.06
C ALA A 53 -11.87 -15.74 8.90
N GLN A 54 -11.34 -15.30 7.76
CA GLN A 54 -11.12 -16.15 6.59
C GLN A 54 -10.11 -17.28 6.88
N GLU A 55 -9.04 -17.02 7.62
CA GLU A 55 -8.06 -18.04 8.04
C GLU A 55 -8.71 -19.15 8.89
N ARG A 56 -9.66 -18.80 9.77
CA ARG A 56 -10.45 -19.79 10.54
C ARG A 56 -11.34 -20.63 9.63
N GLU A 57 -11.97 -20.04 8.63
CA GLU A 57 -12.82 -20.74 7.67
C GLU A 57 -12.02 -21.65 6.73
N LEU A 58 -10.83 -21.21 6.31
CA LEU A 58 -9.93 -21.95 5.43
C LEU A 58 -9.15 -23.07 6.15
N GLY A 59 -9.06 -23.02 7.49
CA GLY A 59 -8.32 -23.99 8.29
C GLY A 59 -6.79 -23.84 8.21
N PHE A 60 -6.29 -22.68 7.76
CA PHE A 60 -4.87 -22.34 7.75
C PHE A 60 -4.66 -20.83 7.93
N ALA A 61 -3.46 -20.43 8.36
CA ALA A 61 -3.05 -19.04 8.43
C ALA A 61 -2.08 -18.67 7.29
N PHE A 62 -2.08 -17.40 6.89
CA PHE A 62 -1.04 -16.83 6.05
C PHE A 62 0.18 -16.44 6.88
N ASP A 63 1.36 -16.78 6.37
CA ASP A 63 2.63 -16.50 7.01
C ASP A 63 3.12 -15.07 6.76
N PHE A 64 2.72 -14.50 5.61
CA PHE A 64 3.09 -13.16 5.17
C PHE A 64 1.94 -12.50 4.39
N ILE A 65 1.91 -11.18 4.43
CA ILE A 65 1.01 -10.34 3.65
C ILE A 65 1.89 -9.38 2.82
N VAL A 66 1.69 -9.30 1.50
CA VAL A 66 2.39 -8.34 0.64
C VAL A 66 1.43 -7.23 0.23
N VAL A 67 1.85 -5.97 0.38
CA VAL A 67 1.01 -4.80 0.13
C VAL A 67 1.78 -3.65 -0.51
N CYS A 68 1.23 -3.03 -1.56
CA CYS A 68 1.78 -1.80 -2.12
C CYS A 68 1.67 -0.64 -1.12
N THR A 69 2.73 0.17 -0.99
CA THR A 69 2.78 1.30 -0.04
C THR A 69 3.21 2.60 -0.73
N VAL A 70 2.37 3.63 -0.62
CA VAL A 70 2.71 5.02 -1.01
C VAL A 70 2.33 5.99 0.11
N THR A 71 1.05 6.36 0.25
CA THR A 71 0.62 7.30 1.30
C THR A 71 0.44 6.62 2.67
N GLY A 72 0.37 5.30 2.73
CA GLY A 72 0.75 4.53 3.90
C GLY A 72 -0.37 4.04 4.84
N SER A 73 -1.58 4.59 4.83
CA SER A 73 -2.61 4.15 5.80
C SER A 73 -3.09 2.72 5.64
N THR A 74 -3.09 2.19 4.41
CA THR A 74 -3.31 0.77 4.12
C THR A 74 -2.34 -0.10 4.91
N HIS A 75 -1.04 0.11 4.70
CA HIS A 75 0.02 -0.64 5.36
C HIS A 75 0.01 -0.40 6.88
N ALA A 76 -0.19 0.84 7.32
CA ALA A 76 -0.28 1.19 8.73
C ALA A 76 -1.45 0.49 9.45
N GLY A 77 -2.62 0.45 8.83
CA GLY A 77 -3.79 -0.25 9.35
C GLY A 77 -3.53 -1.76 9.47
N MET A 78 -2.90 -2.37 8.45
CA MET A 78 -2.50 -3.77 8.50
C MET A 78 -1.49 -4.03 9.63
N VAL A 79 -0.46 -3.18 9.79
CA VAL A 79 0.52 -3.28 10.90
C VAL A 79 -0.19 -3.29 12.24
N VAL A 80 -1.10 -2.34 12.47
CA VAL A 80 -1.88 -2.27 13.73
C VAL A 80 -2.78 -3.49 13.90
N GLY A 81 -3.50 -3.89 12.86
CA GLY A 81 -4.43 -5.00 12.89
C GLY A 81 -3.76 -6.36 13.13
N PHE A 82 -2.59 -6.60 12.54
CA PHE A 82 -1.79 -7.81 12.74
C PHE A 82 -0.88 -7.74 13.99
N ALA A 83 -0.67 -6.56 14.59
CA ALA A 83 0.01 -6.47 15.88
C ALA A 83 -0.74 -7.17 17.01
N LYS A 84 -2.07 -7.32 16.86
CA LYS A 84 -2.96 -8.03 17.80
C LYS A 84 -2.64 -9.52 17.91
N ASP A 85 -2.11 -10.14 16.85
CA ASP A 85 -1.72 -11.56 16.84
C ASP A 85 -0.21 -11.75 16.58
N GLY A 86 0.59 -10.69 16.76
CA GLY A 86 2.05 -10.76 16.69
C GLY A 86 2.63 -10.85 15.27
N ARG A 87 1.83 -10.62 14.23
CA ARG A 87 2.22 -10.73 12.82
C ARG A 87 2.51 -9.40 12.13
N GLN A 88 2.60 -8.30 12.86
CA GLN A 88 2.83 -6.98 12.26
C GLN A 88 4.06 -6.91 11.34
N ARG A 89 5.15 -7.62 11.69
CA ARG A 89 6.38 -7.74 10.88
C ARG A 89 6.28 -8.70 9.69
N LYS A 90 5.15 -9.39 9.55
CA LYS A 90 4.81 -10.25 8.41
C LYS A 90 4.04 -9.50 7.33
N VAL A 91 3.65 -8.25 7.59
CA VAL A 91 3.17 -7.32 6.58
C VAL A 91 4.39 -6.72 5.87
N ILE A 92 4.61 -7.15 4.63
CA ILE A 92 5.71 -6.73 3.78
C ILE A 92 5.19 -5.64 2.85
N GLY A 93 5.45 -4.39 3.20
CA GLY A 93 5.18 -3.26 2.32
C GLY A 93 6.18 -3.21 1.18
N ILE A 94 5.70 -3.03 -0.05
CA ILE A 94 6.53 -2.70 -1.21
C ILE A 94 6.36 -1.21 -1.51
N ASP A 95 7.44 -0.43 -1.43
CA ASP A 95 7.40 0.98 -1.79
C ASP A 95 7.10 1.16 -3.28
N ALA A 96 6.15 2.06 -3.58
CA ALA A 96 5.89 2.54 -4.94
C ALA A 96 6.03 4.06 -5.05
N SER A 97 6.46 4.74 -3.98
CA SER A 97 6.56 6.19 -3.89
C SER A 97 7.86 6.76 -4.46
N ALA A 98 8.91 5.95 -4.55
CA ALA A 98 10.29 6.38 -4.81
C ALA A 98 10.83 7.40 -3.78
N THR A 99 10.16 7.49 -2.63
CA THR A 99 10.47 8.36 -1.47
C THR A 99 10.40 7.54 -0.18
N PRO A 100 11.14 6.41 -0.08
CA PRO A 100 10.88 5.38 0.92
C PRO A 100 11.06 5.86 2.36
N LYS A 101 11.97 6.80 2.62
CA LYS A 101 12.15 7.41 3.95
C LYS A 101 10.89 8.17 4.40
N GLN A 102 10.31 8.99 3.51
CA GLN A 102 9.07 9.71 3.82
C GLN A 102 7.91 8.74 3.99
N THR A 103 7.80 7.76 3.09
CA THR A 103 6.75 6.72 3.14
C THR A 103 6.81 5.92 4.44
N LYS A 104 7.99 5.41 4.83
CA LYS A 104 8.15 4.65 6.07
C LYS A 104 7.83 5.48 7.31
N ALA A 105 8.28 6.73 7.36
CA ALA A 105 7.97 7.64 8.45
C ALA A 105 6.46 7.92 8.56
N GLN A 106 5.78 8.12 7.42
CA GLN A 106 4.34 8.35 7.38
C GLN A 106 3.55 7.10 7.79
N VAL A 107 3.92 5.91 7.32
CA VAL A 107 3.30 4.65 7.76
C VAL A 107 3.43 4.48 9.27
N LEU A 108 4.62 4.71 9.83
CA LEU A 108 4.88 4.59 11.26
C LEU A 108 4.05 5.58 12.10
N ASP A 109 3.97 6.83 11.67
CA ASP A 109 3.14 7.86 12.32
C ASP A 109 1.66 7.49 12.29
N ILE A 110 1.13 7.07 11.14
CA ILE A 110 -0.26 6.64 11.00
C ILE A 110 -0.52 5.40 11.85
N ALA A 111 0.39 4.42 11.88
CA ALA A 111 0.23 3.21 12.67
C ALA A 111 0.18 3.52 14.16
N ARG A 112 1.06 4.39 14.67
CA ARG A 112 1.04 4.83 16.08
C ARG A 112 -0.24 5.58 16.43
N LYS A 113 -0.71 6.48 15.57
CA LYS A 113 -1.98 7.20 15.78
C LYS A 113 -3.17 6.23 15.78
N THR A 114 -3.19 5.30 14.83
CA THR A 114 -4.26 4.30 14.70
C THR A 114 -4.26 3.33 15.88
N ALA A 115 -3.09 2.85 16.32
CA ALA A 115 -2.96 1.99 17.50
C ALA A 115 -3.52 2.64 18.77
N LYS A 116 -3.30 3.95 18.95
CA LYS A 116 -3.92 4.72 20.05
C LYS A 116 -5.43 4.82 19.91
N LEU A 117 -5.93 5.05 18.69
CA LEU A 117 -7.38 5.16 18.44
C LEU A 117 -8.15 3.86 18.69
N VAL A 118 -7.52 2.71 18.42
CA VAL A 118 -8.13 1.39 18.64
C VAL A 118 -7.74 0.76 19.98
N GLU A 119 -7.05 1.52 20.84
CA GLU A 119 -6.59 1.07 22.16
C GLU A 119 -5.86 -0.28 22.11
N LEU A 120 -4.92 -0.42 21.16
CA LEU A 120 -4.23 -1.68 20.86
C LEU A 120 -3.58 -2.36 22.08
N GLY A 121 -3.28 -1.61 23.14
CA GLY A 121 -2.69 -2.13 24.38
C GLY A 121 -1.18 -2.38 24.30
N ARG A 122 -0.54 -1.98 23.19
CA ARG A 122 0.92 -2.02 22.99
C ARG A 122 1.35 -0.92 22.03
N ASP A 123 2.63 -0.55 22.13
CA ASP A 123 3.25 0.39 21.20
C ASP A 123 3.63 -0.29 19.88
N ILE A 124 3.66 0.52 18.82
CA ILE A 124 4.23 0.17 17.52
C ILE A 124 5.68 0.65 17.47
N ALA A 125 6.60 -0.30 17.36
CA ALA A 125 8.03 -0.04 17.24
C ALA A 125 8.42 0.29 15.79
N ASP A 126 9.58 0.92 15.60
CA ASP A 126 10.09 1.30 14.27
C ASP A 126 10.29 0.09 13.35
N ASP A 127 10.69 -1.04 13.94
CA ASP A 127 10.96 -2.31 13.25
C ASP A 127 9.69 -3.16 13.04
N ASP A 128 8.53 -2.71 13.53
CA ASP A 128 7.23 -3.31 13.17
C ASP A 128 6.78 -2.91 11.75
N VAL A 129 7.36 -1.85 11.17
CA VAL A 129 7.09 -1.42 9.79
C VAL A 129 8.19 -1.94 8.85
N VAL A 130 7.85 -2.99 8.09
CA VAL A 130 8.74 -3.57 7.07
C VAL A 130 8.39 -2.98 5.71
N LEU A 131 9.28 -2.15 5.15
CA LEU A 131 9.13 -1.55 3.83
C LEU A 131 10.33 -1.94 2.96
N VAL A 132 10.06 -2.61 1.83
CA VAL A 132 11.05 -2.97 0.82
C VAL A 132 11.09 -1.89 -0.25
N GLU A 133 12.27 -1.34 -0.50
CA GLU A 133 12.46 -0.09 -1.25
C GLU A 133 12.93 -0.32 -2.70
N ASP A 134 13.27 -1.57 -3.05
CA ASP A 134 14.02 -1.92 -4.26
C ASP A 134 13.24 -1.79 -5.57
N TYR A 135 11.91 -1.64 -5.52
CA TYR A 135 11.02 -1.81 -6.69
C TYR A 135 10.31 -0.52 -7.13
N ALA A 136 10.53 0.59 -6.42
CA ALA A 136 9.84 1.84 -6.68
C ALA A 136 10.35 2.60 -7.93
N TYR A 137 11.52 2.21 -8.45
CA TYR A 137 12.20 2.90 -9.55
C TYR A 137 11.39 2.86 -10.87
N PRO A 138 11.67 3.78 -11.82
CA PRO A 138 12.58 4.91 -11.68
C PRO A 138 12.02 6.03 -10.79
N LEU A 139 10.71 6.24 -10.80
CA LEU A 139 10.00 7.29 -10.06
C LEU A 139 8.56 6.84 -9.77
N TYR A 140 7.86 7.56 -8.89
CA TYR A 140 6.42 7.40 -8.74
C TYR A 140 5.69 7.59 -10.08
N GLY A 141 4.71 6.72 -10.36
CA GLY A 141 3.90 6.80 -11.57
C GLY A 141 4.59 6.29 -12.85
N VAL A 142 5.86 5.89 -12.80
CA VAL A 142 6.59 5.35 -13.96
C VAL A 142 6.93 3.89 -13.71
N PRO A 143 6.48 2.95 -14.57
CA PRO A 143 6.86 1.54 -14.45
C PRO A 143 8.26 1.29 -15.02
N SER A 144 9.00 0.36 -14.42
CA SER A 144 10.19 -0.22 -15.07
C SER A 144 9.81 -1.29 -16.10
N GLU A 145 10.80 -1.85 -16.81
CA GLU A 145 10.55 -3.03 -17.65
C GLU A 145 10.14 -4.24 -16.81
N GLU A 146 10.75 -4.43 -15.65
CA GLU A 146 10.43 -5.50 -14.71
C GLU A 146 9.01 -5.34 -14.15
N THR A 147 8.56 -4.11 -13.87
CA THR A 147 7.17 -3.84 -13.47
C THR A 147 6.21 -4.30 -14.57
N LYS A 148 6.51 -3.97 -15.83
CA LYS A 148 5.69 -4.40 -16.98
C LYS A 148 5.72 -5.91 -17.19
N GLN A 149 6.85 -6.56 -16.93
CA GLN A 149 6.96 -8.03 -17.00
C GLN A 149 6.15 -8.71 -15.90
N ALA A 150 6.18 -8.19 -14.67
CA ALA A 150 5.39 -8.68 -13.56
C ALA A 150 3.88 -8.60 -13.84
N ILE A 151 3.43 -7.46 -14.38
CA ILE A 151 2.03 -7.27 -14.81
C ILE A 151 1.64 -8.33 -15.85
N ARG A 152 2.46 -8.51 -16.88
CA ARG A 152 2.20 -9.52 -17.94
C ARG A 152 2.18 -10.92 -17.38
N LEU A 153 3.07 -11.26 -16.45
CA LEU A 153 3.15 -12.60 -15.86
C LEU A 153 1.87 -12.91 -15.07
N ALA A 154 1.48 -12.02 -14.15
CA ALA A 154 0.26 -12.17 -13.36
C ALA A 154 -0.99 -12.25 -14.25
N ALA A 155 -1.08 -11.38 -15.26
CA ALA A 155 -2.20 -11.38 -16.20
C ALA A 155 -2.28 -12.68 -17.03
N ARG A 156 -1.14 -13.21 -17.49
CA ARG A 156 -1.10 -14.40 -18.36
C ARG A 156 -1.30 -15.70 -17.60
N LEU A 157 -0.88 -15.77 -16.33
CA LEU A 157 -1.02 -16.99 -15.52
C LEU A 157 -2.36 -17.05 -14.80
N GLU A 158 -2.83 -15.92 -14.26
CA GLU A 158 -3.96 -15.91 -13.32
C GLU A 158 -5.14 -15.06 -13.80
N GLY A 159 -5.03 -14.38 -14.95
CA GLY A 159 -6.05 -13.43 -15.40
C GLY A 159 -6.19 -12.20 -14.50
N MET A 160 -5.30 -12.01 -13.53
CA MET A 160 -5.33 -10.92 -12.57
C MET A 160 -4.56 -9.70 -13.11
N ILE A 161 -5.28 -8.60 -13.34
CA ILE A 161 -4.73 -7.38 -13.95
C ILE A 161 -4.24 -6.42 -12.87
N THR A 162 -2.93 -6.15 -12.86
CA THR A 162 -2.28 -5.14 -12.00
C THR A 162 -1.83 -3.92 -12.80
N ASP A 163 -1.77 -2.74 -12.18
CA ASP A 163 -1.47 -1.47 -12.85
C ASP A 163 0.05 -1.10 -12.81
N PRO A 164 0.52 -0.17 -13.66
CA PRO A 164 1.94 0.20 -13.74
C PRO A 164 2.44 1.17 -12.65
N VAL A 165 1.56 1.71 -11.80
CA VAL A 165 1.92 2.66 -10.75
C VAL A 165 2.09 1.95 -9.42
N TYR A 166 1.13 1.10 -9.05
CA TYR A 166 1.05 0.49 -7.73
C TYR A 166 1.23 -1.03 -7.81
N GLU A 167 0.20 -1.74 -8.24
CA GLU A 167 0.08 -3.18 -8.04
C GLU A 167 1.10 -3.97 -8.87
N GLY A 168 1.52 -3.43 -10.02
CA GLY A 168 2.59 -4.02 -10.81
C GLY A 168 3.94 -4.00 -10.09
N LYS A 169 4.20 -2.97 -9.25
CA LYS A 169 5.45 -2.86 -8.48
C LYS A 169 5.43 -3.78 -7.26
N SER A 170 4.31 -3.88 -6.54
CA SER A 170 4.17 -4.87 -5.48
C SER A 170 4.14 -6.30 -6.01
N MET A 171 3.59 -6.53 -7.20
CA MET A 171 3.65 -7.83 -7.88
C MET A 171 5.08 -8.18 -8.31
N GLN A 172 5.82 -7.22 -8.89
CA GLN A 172 7.25 -7.37 -9.18
C GLN A 172 8.01 -7.73 -7.90
N GLY A 173 7.77 -7.01 -6.81
CA GLY A 173 8.38 -7.27 -5.51
C GLY A 173 8.06 -8.67 -4.99
N LEU A 174 6.80 -9.10 -5.04
CA LEU A 174 6.40 -10.45 -4.64
C LEU A 174 7.16 -11.52 -5.44
N ILE A 175 7.15 -11.42 -6.77
CA ILE A 175 7.78 -12.40 -7.66
C ILE A 175 9.28 -12.50 -7.37
N ASP A 176 9.95 -11.36 -7.27
CA ASP A 176 11.40 -11.32 -7.03
C ASP A 176 11.78 -11.78 -5.62
N LEU A 177 11.01 -11.43 -4.58
CA LEU A 177 11.22 -11.92 -3.22
C LEU A 177 11.06 -13.45 -3.12
N VAL A 178 10.10 -14.03 -3.84
CA VAL A 178 9.97 -15.49 -3.96
C VAL A 178 11.21 -16.08 -4.64
N ALA A 179 11.65 -15.50 -5.76
CA ALA A 179 12.83 -15.97 -6.49
C ALA A 179 14.12 -15.89 -5.65
N LYS A 180 14.24 -14.88 -4.79
CA LYS A 180 15.36 -14.69 -3.84
C LYS A 180 15.30 -15.60 -2.61
N GLY A 181 14.23 -16.39 -2.44
CA GLY A 181 14.04 -17.23 -1.26
C GLY A 181 13.81 -16.44 0.03
N PHE A 182 13.29 -15.21 -0.07
CA PHE A 182 12.96 -14.37 1.09
C PHE A 182 11.93 -15.04 1.99
N PHE A 183 10.94 -15.70 1.38
CA PHE A 183 9.93 -16.47 2.09
C PHE A 183 10.43 -17.90 2.33
N PRO A 184 10.38 -18.42 3.57
CA PRO A 184 10.69 -19.82 3.85
C PRO A 184 9.88 -20.77 2.96
N LYS A 185 10.51 -21.85 2.51
CA LYS A 185 9.84 -22.86 1.66
C LYS A 185 8.57 -23.38 2.34
N GLY A 186 7.45 -23.35 1.61
CA GLY A 186 6.14 -23.76 2.12
C GLY A 186 5.30 -22.64 2.74
N SER A 187 5.83 -21.42 2.83
CA SER A 187 5.08 -20.26 3.32
C SER A 187 3.86 -19.97 2.45
N LYS A 188 2.76 -19.57 3.08
CA LYS A 188 1.55 -19.03 2.43
C LYS A 188 1.62 -17.50 2.46
N VAL A 189 1.69 -16.89 1.29
CA VAL A 189 1.78 -15.44 1.14
C VAL A 189 0.44 -14.90 0.61
N LEU A 190 -0.20 -14.01 1.37
CA LEU A 190 -1.39 -13.30 0.93
C LEU A 190 -0.97 -12.02 0.19
N TYR A 191 -1.23 -11.95 -1.12
CA TYR A 191 -1.06 -10.72 -1.88
C TYR A 191 -2.32 -9.84 -1.77
N ALA A 192 -2.18 -8.63 -1.21
CA ALA A 192 -3.29 -7.68 -1.09
C ALA A 192 -3.40 -6.84 -2.38
N HIS A 193 -4.24 -7.27 -3.32
CA HIS A 193 -4.51 -6.54 -4.55
C HIS A 193 -5.39 -5.31 -4.29
N LEU A 194 -4.80 -4.11 -4.24
CA LEU A 194 -5.52 -2.90 -3.84
C LEU A 194 -6.33 -2.23 -4.96
N GLY A 195 -6.19 -2.72 -6.20
CA GLY A 195 -6.92 -2.25 -7.36
C GLY A 195 -6.04 -1.51 -8.37
N GLY A 196 -6.40 -0.28 -8.74
CA GLY A 196 -5.59 0.55 -9.65
C GLY A 196 -5.66 0.19 -11.14
N ALA A 197 -6.13 -1.01 -11.51
CA ALA A 197 -6.18 -1.50 -12.89
C ALA A 197 -6.73 -0.50 -13.94
N PRO A 198 -7.77 0.33 -13.68
CA PRO A 198 -8.23 1.33 -14.65
C PRO A 198 -7.14 2.32 -15.12
N ALA A 199 -6.10 2.55 -14.33
CA ALA A 199 -4.99 3.44 -14.68
C ALA A 199 -4.21 2.97 -15.90
N LEU A 200 -4.25 1.66 -16.25
CA LEU A 200 -3.60 1.09 -17.44
C LEU A 200 -3.93 1.85 -18.73
N ASN A 201 -5.14 2.40 -18.84
CA ASN A 201 -5.57 3.18 -20.01
C ASN A 201 -4.67 4.41 -20.24
N GLY A 202 -4.11 5.02 -19.18
CA GLY A 202 -3.15 6.12 -19.28
C GLY A 202 -1.76 5.69 -19.78
N TYR A 203 -1.49 4.39 -19.88
CA TYR A 203 -0.21 3.81 -20.26
C TYR A 203 -0.31 2.96 -21.54
N ALA A 204 -1.34 3.17 -22.36
CA ALA A 204 -1.61 2.33 -23.54
C ALA A 204 -0.39 2.10 -24.45
N TYR A 205 0.43 3.14 -24.69
CA TYR A 205 1.63 3.01 -25.52
C TYR A 205 2.70 2.07 -24.93
N ALA A 206 2.78 1.97 -23.60
CA ALA A 206 3.72 1.10 -22.89
C ALA A 206 3.35 -0.40 -23.03
N PHE A 207 2.09 -0.69 -23.34
CA PHE A 207 1.54 -2.05 -23.49
C PHE A 207 0.94 -2.31 -24.88
N ARG A 208 1.31 -1.50 -25.89
CA ARG A 208 0.72 -1.56 -27.25
C ARG A 208 0.88 -2.91 -27.96
N ASN A 209 1.83 -3.74 -27.51
CA ASN A 209 2.15 -5.05 -28.08
C ASN A 209 1.96 -6.18 -27.05
N GLY A 210 1.00 -6.02 -26.14
CA GLY A 210 0.74 -6.92 -25.00
C GLY A 210 1.73 -6.72 -23.87
#